data_AF-A0A821WAG5-F1
#
_entry.id   AF-A0A821WAG5-F1
#
_cell.length_a   1.000
_cell.length_b   1.000
_cell.length_c   1.000
_cell.angle_alpha   90.00
_cell.angle_beta   90.00
_cell.angle_gamma   90.00
#
_symmetry.space_group_name_H-M   'P 1'
#
loop_
_entity.id
_entity.type
_entity.pdbx_description
1 polymer ?
#
loop_
_entity_poly.entity_id
_entity_poly.type
_entity_poly.pdbx_seq_one_letter_code
_entity_poly.pdbx_strand_id
1 'polypeptide(L)' 'VVSFTSIGVAVVSFSDGSVTVVSFSGVPVAVVSFTSIGVAVVSFSDG' A
#
# COMPACT_ATOMS: atom_id res chain seq x y z
N VAL A 1 7.34 0.88 6.18
CA VAL A 1 6.19 1.82 6.10
C VAL A 1 6.31 2.57 4.79
N VAL A 2 5.26 2.60 3.98
CA VAL A 2 5.19 3.33 2.71
C VAL A 2 3.90 4.15 2.67
N SER A 3 3.97 5.39 2.21
CA SER A 3 2.79 6.28 2.11
C SER A 3 2.69 6.90 0.72
N PHE A 4 1.48 6.90 0.17
CA PHE A 4 1.15 7.52 -1.11
C PHE A 4 0.06 8.58 -0.90
N THR A 5 0.25 9.75 -1.49
CA THR A 5 -0.65 10.90 -1.32
C THR A 5 -0.91 11.59 -2.64
N SER A 6 -2.19 11.85 -2.97
CA SER A 6 -2.61 12.65 -4.13
C SER A 6 -2.07 12.15 -5.47
N ILE A 7 -2.09 10.83 -5.67
CA ILE A 7 -1.62 10.18 -6.91
C ILE A 7 -2.82 9.53 -7.59
N GLY A 8 -2.98 9.70 -8.91
CA GLY A 8 -4.09 9.10 -9.64
C GLY A 8 -4.12 7.57 -9.62
N VAL A 9 -2.96 6.92 -9.69
CA VAL A 9 -2.85 5.45 -9.60
C VAL A 9 -1.58 5.07 -8.85
N ALA A 10 -1.69 4.12 -7.93
CA ALA A 10 -0.52 3.52 -7.25
C ALA A 10 -0.48 2.01 -7.49
N VAL A 11 0.70 1.50 -7.88
CA VAL A 11 0.96 0.06 -8.03
C VAL A 11 2.15 -0.32 -7.18
N VAL A 12 1.97 -1.26 -6.27
CA VAL A 12 3.00 -1.65 -5.28
C VAL A 12 3.08 -3.17 -5.18
N SER A 13 4.30 -3.69 -5.17
CA SER A 13 4.57 -5.12 -4.99
C SER A 13 5.57 -5.34 -3.87
N PHE A 14 5.24 -6.24 -2.95
CA PHE A 14 6.09 -6.64 -1.84
C PHE A 14 6.35 -8.14 -1.92
N SER A 15 7.62 -8.50 -2.10
CA SER A 15 8.00 -9.90 -2.32
C SER A 15 8.43 -10.63 -1.05
N ASP A 16 9.08 -9.96 -0.09
CA ASP A 16 9.55 -10.57 1.15
C ASP A 16 9.55 -9.55 2.30
N GLY A 17 8.99 -9.92 3.44
CA GLY A 17 9.05 -9.09 4.65
C GLY A 17 8.17 -9.57 5.80
N SER A 18 8.62 -9.38 7.04
CA SER A 18 7.85 -9.82 8.21
C SER A 18 6.63 -8.93 8.47
N VAL A 19 6.79 -7.61 8.37
CA VAL A 19 5.71 -6.63 8.61
C VAL A 19 5.79 -5.51 7.58
N THR A 20 4.69 -5.27 6.87
CA THR A 20 4.54 -4.16 5.92
C THR A 20 3.35 -3.30 6.29
N VAL A 21 3.55 -1.99 6.26
CA VAL A 21 2.49 -0.99 6.49
C VAL A 21 2.45 -0.06 5.30
N VAL A 22 1.28 0.07 4.68
CA VAL A 22 1.03 0.90 3.51
C VAL A 22 -0.15 1.83 3.76
N SER A 23 0.00 3.11 3.45
CA SER A 23 -1.07 4.10 3.55
C SER A 23 -1.28 4.81 2.21
N PHE A 24 -2.54 4.95 1.82
CA PHE A 24 -2.98 5.67 0.62
C PHE A 24 -3.94 6.78 1.05
N SER A 25 -3.66 8.02 0.63
CA SER A 25 -4.54 9.17 0.85
C SER A 25 -4.82 9.91 -0.45
N GLY A 26 -6.09 10.09 -0.81
CA GLY A 26 -6.48 10.72 -2.07
C GLY A 26 -5.94 9.98 -3.30
N VAL A 27 -5.93 8.65 -3.24
CA VAL A 27 -5.50 7.77 -4.34
C VAL A 27 -6.72 7.03 -4.87
N PRO A 28 -7.26 7.39 -6.05
CA PRO A 28 -8.52 6.83 -6.53
C PRO A 28 -8.39 5.38 -6.99
N VAL A 29 -7.19 4.94 -7.39
CA VAL A 29 -6.93 3.53 -7.74
C VAL A 29 -5.61 3.06 -7.15
N ALA A 30 -5.64 1.97 -6.39
CA ALA A 30 -4.46 1.33 -5.84
C ALA A 30 -4.47 -0.18 -6.11
N VAL A 31 -3.35 -0.70 -6.60
CA VAL A 31 -3.11 -2.14 -6.77
C VAL A 31 -1.95 -2.53 -5.88
N VAL A 32 -2.18 -3.48 -4.98
CA VAL A 32 -1.17 -3.95 -4.03
C VAL A 32 -1.04 -5.47 -4.13
N SER A 33 0.18 -5.95 -4.33
CA SER A 33 0.51 -7.38 -4.36
C SER A 33 1.48 -7.74 -3.24
N PHE A 34 1.20 -8.85 -2.56
CA PHE A 34 2.03 -9.41 -1.49
C PHE A 34 2.33 -10.87 -1.81
N THR A 35 3.60 -11.27 -1.78
CA THR A 35 4.01 -12.65 -2.12
C THR A 35 4.41 -13.47 -0.89
N SER A 36 5.25 -12.94 -0.02
CA SER A 36 5.69 -13.63 1.21
C SER A 36 5.80 -12.64 2.35
N ILE A 37 4.64 -12.29 2.92
CA ILE A 37 4.52 -11.29 3.97
C ILE A 37 3.90 -11.91 5.21
N GLY A 38 4.52 -11.71 6.37
CA GLY A 38 3.99 -12.18 7.65
C GLY A 38 2.74 -11.41 8.06
N VAL A 39 2.84 -10.08 8.12
CA VAL A 39 1.73 -9.17 8.46
C VAL A 39 1.70 -7.99 7.51
N ALA A 40 0.53 -7.71 6.94
CA ALA A 40 0.28 -6.54 6.12
C ALA A 40 -0.81 -5.67 6.75
N VAL A 41 -0.53 -4.37 6.92
CA VAL A 41 -1.52 -3.36 7.28
C VAL A 41 -1.64 -2.38 6.13
N VAL A 42 -2.84 -2.28 5.55
CA VAL A 42 -3.12 -1.37 4.44
C VAL A 42 -4.24 -0.42 4.86
N SER A 43 -4.02 0.88 4.72
CA SER A 43 -4.98 1.91 5.07
C SER A 43 -5.27 2.83 3.88
N PHE A 44 -6.54 3.15 3.69
CA PHE A 44 -7.02 4.08 2.68
C PHE A 44 -7.76 5.24 3.36
N SER A 45 -7.49 6.45 2.92
CA SER A 45 -8.26 7.64 3.28
C SER A 45 -8.59 8.44 2.02
N ASP A 46 -9.85 8.82 1.92
CA ASP A 46 -10.27 9.91 1.05
C ASP A 46 -9.94 11.19 1.83
N GLY A 47 -9.02 12.01 1.32
CA GLY A 47 -8.60 13.25 2.00
C GLY A 47 -9.70 14.30 2.01
#